data_AF-A0A914TXJ4-F1
#
_entry.id   AF-A0A914TXJ4-F1
#
_cell.length_a   1.000
_cell.length_b   1.000
_cell.length_c   1.000
_cell.angle_alpha   90.00
_cell.angle_beta   90.00
_cell.angle_gamma   90.00
#
_symmetry.space_group_name_H-M   'P 1'
#
loop_
_entity.id
_entity.type
_entity.pdbx_description
1 polymer ?
#
loop_
_entity_poly.entity_id
_entity_poly.type
_entity_poly.pdbx_seq_one_letter_code
_entity_poly.pdbx_strand_id
1 'polypeptide(L)' 'MRFTVDKTDKYSVCGCKNSKTLPLCDATHKKVDQTPNSAKATKYVAFGLSPVYDGVARELGYKVKNGGFQ' A
#
# COMPACT_ATOMS: atom_id res chain seq x y z
N MET A 1 -2.08 -7.36 18.20
CA MET A 1 -3.47 -7.79 18.51
C MET A 1 -3.68 -9.20 17.98
N ARG A 2 -4.33 -10.06 18.75
CA ARG A 2 -4.76 -11.40 18.32
C ARG A 2 -6.26 -11.31 17.96
N PHE A 3 -6.63 -11.75 16.76
CA PHE A 3 -8.03 -11.88 16.33
C PHE A 3 -8.42 -13.35 16.44
N THR A 4 -9.41 -13.65 17.28
CA THR A 4 -9.93 -15.00 17.53
C THR A 4 -11.43 -15.01 17.24
N VAL A 5 -11.93 -16.07 16.62
CA VAL A 5 -13.33 -16.20 16.20
C VAL A 5 -13.85 -17.58 16.60
N ASP A 6 -15.01 -17.61 17.24
CA ASP A 6 -15.64 -18.85 17.74
C ASP A 6 -16.39 -19.63 16.66
N LYS A 7 -16.78 -18.96 15.56
CA LYS A 7 -17.58 -19.54 14.48
C LYS A 7 -16.88 -19.40 13.15
N THR A 8 -16.92 -20.47 12.36
CA THR A 8 -16.44 -20.48 10.98
C THR A 8 -17.36 -19.66 10.10
N ASP A 9 -16.91 -18.49 9.69
CA ASP A 9 -17.60 -17.61 8.75
C ASP A 9 -16.58 -16.79 7.95
N LYS A 10 -17.05 -16.06 6.94
CA LYS A 10 -16.22 -15.16 6.14
C LYS A 10 -16.10 -13.81 6.84
N TYR A 11 -14.94 -13.57 7.44
CA TYR A 11 -14.62 -12.30 8.07
C TYR A 11 -13.77 -11.42 7.16
N SER A 12 -14.14 -10.15 7.04
CA SER A 12 -13.36 -9.16 6.29
C SER A 12 -12.42 -8.42 7.24
N VAL A 13 -11.11 -8.69 7.14
CA VAL A 13 -10.10 -8.09 8.02
C VAL A 13 -9.56 -6.79 7.42
N CYS A 14 -9.35 -5.78 8.25
CA CYS A 14 -8.85 -4.47 7.80
C CYS A 14 -7.36 -4.51 7.46
N GLY A 15 -7.00 -4.15 6.21
CA GLY A 15 -5.61 -3.96 5.77
C GLY A 15 -5.15 -2.49 5.67
N CYS A 16 -6.10 -1.54 5.57
CA CYS A 16 -5.79 -0.11 5.35
C CYS A 16 -5.46 0.67 6.64
N LYS A 17 -5.59 0.04 7.82
CA LYS A 17 -5.31 0.61 9.16
C LYS A 17 -6.13 1.86 9.55
N ASN A 18 -7.21 2.15 8.83
CA ASN A 18 -8.05 3.33 9.04
C ASN A 18 -9.51 2.99 9.42
N SER A 19 -9.80 1.70 9.65
CA SER A 19 -11.13 1.27 10.11
C SER A 19 -11.41 1.77 11.52
N LYS A 20 -12.65 2.20 11.78
CA LYS A 20 -13.12 2.54 13.13
C LYS A 20 -13.48 1.30 13.95
N THR A 21 -13.63 0.15 13.30
CA THR A 21 -14.06 -1.13 13.90
C THR A 21 -12.98 -2.19 13.81
N LEU A 22 -11.70 -1.77 13.96
CA LEU A 22 -10.56 -2.68 14.03
C LEU A 22 -10.86 -3.85 14.99
N PRO A 23 -10.61 -5.11 14.60
CA PRO A 23 -9.83 -5.56 13.44
C PRO A 23 -10.61 -5.74 12.11
N LEU A 24 -11.92 -5.48 12.10
CA LEU A 24 -12.78 -5.71 10.94
C LEU A 24 -12.74 -4.54 9.94
N CYS A 25 -13.05 -4.86 8.69
CA CYS A 25 -13.15 -3.89 7.61
C CYS A 25 -14.53 -3.22 7.60
N ASP A 26 -14.57 -1.89 7.64
CA ASP A 26 -15.76 -1.04 7.58
C ASP A 26 -15.87 -0.26 6.25
N ALA A 27 -15.18 -0.73 5.20
CA ALA A 27 -15.09 -0.10 3.89
C ALA A 27 -14.48 1.32 3.86
N THR A 28 -13.97 1.85 4.99
CA THR A 28 -13.23 3.13 5.04
C THR A 28 -12.04 3.15 4.08
N HIS A 29 -11.45 1.99 3.76
CA HIS A 29 -10.37 1.85 2.80
C HIS A 29 -10.65 2.46 1.42
N LYS A 30 -11.92 2.66 1.04
CA LYS A 30 -12.30 3.31 -0.23
C LYS A 30 -12.19 4.83 -0.18
N LYS A 31 -12.28 5.41 1.02
CA LYS A 31 -12.26 6.86 1.27
C LYS A 31 -10.89 7.36 1.71
N VAL A 32 -10.05 6.45 2.17
CA VAL A 32 -8.67 6.74 2.52
C VAL A 32 -7.91 6.90 1.21
N ASP A 33 -7.44 8.12 0.94
CA ASP A 33 -6.48 8.31 -0.13
C ASP A 33 -5.20 7.56 0.25
N GLN A 34 -4.78 6.64 -0.61
CA GLN A 34 -3.50 5.96 -0.46
C GLN A 34 -2.33 6.84 -0.93
N THR A 35 -2.59 8.08 -1.37
CA THR A 35 -1.53 9.07 -1.50
C THR A 35 -0.86 9.27 -0.15
N PRO A 36 0.47 9.26 -0.11
CA PRO A 36 1.17 9.55 1.11
C PRO A 36 1.20 11.07 1.31
N ASN A 37 1.12 11.49 2.57
CA ASN A 37 1.04 12.90 2.98
C ASN A 37 2.35 13.70 2.79
N SER A 38 3.25 13.24 1.95
CA SER A 38 4.51 13.92 1.62
C SER A 38 4.76 13.76 0.13
N ALA A 39 5.09 14.86 -0.54
CA ALA A 39 5.50 14.86 -1.94
C ALA A 39 6.72 13.95 -2.21
N LYS A 40 7.44 13.55 -1.15
CA LYS A 40 8.60 12.63 -1.20
C LYS A 40 8.27 11.20 -0.78
N ALA A 41 7.08 10.96 -0.24
CA ALA A 41 6.69 9.62 0.17
C ALA A 41 6.12 8.87 -1.04
N THR A 42 6.47 7.61 -1.17
CA THR A 42 6.04 6.74 -2.25
C THR A 42 4.61 6.31 -2.01
N LYS A 43 3.71 6.70 -2.91
CA LYS A 43 2.41 6.04 -3.04
C LYS A 43 2.73 4.55 -3.19
N TYR A 44 1.99 3.66 -2.52
CA TYR A 44 2.22 2.22 -2.63
C TYR A 44 2.05 1.80 -4.08
N VAL A 45 3.13 1.87 -4.84
CA VAL A 45 3.21 1.34 -6.18
C VAL A 45 4.15 0.15 -6.07
N ALA A 46 3.75 -0.97 -6.65
CA ALA A 46 4.55 -2.19 -6.75
C ALA A 46 6.03 -1.83 -6.96
N PHE A 47 6.97 -2.59 -6.40
CA PHE A 47 8.40 -2.26 -6.28
C PHE A 47 9.01 -1.52 -7.50
N GLY A 48 8.59 -1.86 -8.74
CA GLY A 48 9.02 -1.20 -9.99
C GLY A 48 8.38 0.17 -10.34
N LEU A 49 7.46 0.70 -9.54
CA LEU A 49 6.75 1.97 -9.77
C LEU A 49 6.90 2.94 -8.58
N SER A 50 7.74 2.60 -7.60
CA SER A 50 8.05 3.47 -6.46
C SER A 50 8.84 4.69 -6.94
N PRO A 51 8.35 5.95 -6.78
CA PRO A 51 9.11 7.14 -7.13
C PRO A 51 10.44 7.30 -6.37
N VAL A 52 10.60 6.69 -5.19
CA VAL A 52 11.90 6.60 -4.50
C VAL A 52 12.83 5.64 -5.21
N TYR A 53 12.32 4.51 -5.72
CA TYR A 53 13.11 3.60 -6.53
C TYR A 53 13.42 4.21 -7.90
N ASP A 54 12.48 4.90 -8.54
CA ASP A 54 12.67 5.65 -9.80
C ASP A 54 13.77 6.71 -9.66
N GLY A 55 13.76 7.48 -8.56
CA GLY A 55 14.79 8.47 -8.26
C GLY A 55 16.17 7.84 -8.04
N VAL A 56 16.26 6.85 -7.15
CA VAL A 56 17.52 6.13 -6.87
C VAL A 56 18.01 5.36 -8.10
N ALA A 57 17.13 4.76 -8.88
CA ALA A 57 17.47 4.03 -10.10
C ALA A 57 18.03 4.97 -11.17
N ARG A 58 17.49 6.18 -11.31
CA ARG A 58 18.04 7.21 -12.21
C ARG A 58 19.41 7.70 -11.75
N GLU A 59 19.61 7.93 -10.45
CA GLU A 59 20.91 8.32 -9.88
C GLU A 59 21.97 7.22 -10.02
N LEU A 60 21.56 5.96 -9.91
CA LEU A 60 22.42 4.79 -10.14
C LEU A 60 22.57 4.42 -11.62
N GLY A 61 21.92 5.15 -12.54
CA GLY A 61 22.09 5.02 -13.99
C GLY A 61 21.27 3.91 -14.68
N TYR A 62 20.29 3.32 -14.01
CA TYR A 62 19.39 2.32 -14.58
C TYR A 62 18.48 2.95 -15.65
N LYS A 63 18.30 2.26 -16.78
CA LYS A 63 17.54 2.76 -17.93
C LYS A 63 16.15 2.15 -17.96
N VAL A 64 15.14 2.98 -18.22
CA VAL A 64 13.76 2.50 -18.37
C VAL A 64 13.62 1.74 -19.70
N LYS A 65 13.15 0.49 -19.66
CA LYS A 65 12.81 -0.31 -20.84
C LYS A 65 11.45 -0.99 -20.62
N ASN A 66 10.56 -0.90 -21.61
CA ASN A 66 9.24 -1.54 -21.61
C ASN A 66 8.41 -1.30 -20.33
N GLY A 67 8.42 -0.07 -19.80
CA GLY A 67 7.58 0.31 -18.65
C GLY A 67 8.14 -0.06 -17.27
N GLY A 68 9.39 -0.47 -17.16
CA GLY A 68 10.09 -0.67 -15.89
C GLY A 68 11.58 -0.33 -15.96
N PHE A 69 12.23 -0.25 -14.79
CA PHE A 69 13.68 -0.10 -14.67
C PHE A 69 14.37 -1.46 -14.80
N GLN A 70 15.37 -1.55 -15.69
CA GLN A 70 16.25 -2.71 -15.86
C GLN A 70 17.68 -2.32 -15.51
#